data_AF-A0A4R8C4B8-F1
#
_entry.id   AF-A0A4R8C4B8-F1
#
_cell.length_a   1.000
_cell.length_b   1.000
_cell.length_c   1.000
_cell.angle_alpha   90.00
_cell.angle_beta   90.00
_cell.angle_gamma   90.00
#
_symmetry.space_group_name_H-M   'P 1'
#
loop_
_entity.id
_entity.type
_entity.pdbx_description
1 polymer ?
#
loop_
_entity_poly.entity_id
_entity_poly.type
_entity_poly.pdbx_seq_one_letter_code
_entity_poly.pdbx_strand_id
1 'polypeptide(L)'
;MADAQVSGLIRSINELVERDTGSWSLAVGDQITQRVTRSDQRQLRLFADNLDIPARLAPGPGENDRRPRIRAALIETVAGCAGVLEPREPAEESLYPYGRSRFETANSRLYAQYETPRLVAGLRRDGRPEDLGVFPPPVIEGDVLAAHAAVVAISARTGRPEREVLRELVAAGRGAHATAAARLLLQSRPGFTALPAPERNELTTAIADHLEAQFENHERQVPGPEIGAVLADRQQLAGFGSTAITTASQDANEEIAHLHEFFDKIGRPPAVDAPDSVDDLCGRIQGAVGEVLDAPNSRWDGEIEPEPGAAPATTLILPMEQATALRNLIESSRTHPLSPTDATAARDAFQRVAAAYARWAVPEEYDGRHEAAADAVAPRYANIEQAVGTAIAEDHVRELADRTLPYELAIQVRHAHPPAPDQRLALAARAFAAVIDDAAGLDEGETLRRMAGEGRVLMVQAAVEDLVAASAVPNVERQFAVDRITDEADRQFDALDTVTGDAERYGSDIGKVAVSMAEMYAEEPGMARRELLAQQQPMARFVSGHDPALARPQAQQGQAGSVRRGGAHQTEQSTGRRTDSPSR
;
A
#
# COMPACT_ATOMS: atom_id res chain seq x y z
N MET A 1 30.00 -32.47 -17.92
CA MET A 1 30.81 -31.62 -17.03
C MET A 1 31.36 -30.49 -17.87
N ALA A 2 31.07 -29.23 -17.52
CA ALA A 2 31.66 -28.06 -18.17
C ALA A 2 33.15 -27.97 -17.82
N ASP A 3 33.97 -27.48 -18.75
CA ASP A 3 35.40 -27.29 -18.51
C ASP A 3 35.62 -26.13 -17.53
N ALA A 4 36.50 -26.31 -16.54
CA ALA A 4 36.73 -25.34 -15.47
C ALA A 4 37.14 -23.95 -16.01
N GLN A 5 37.87 -23.91 -17.12
CA GLN A 5 38.27 -22.67 -17.79
C GLN A 5 37.10 -21.95 -18.48
N VAL A 6 36.19 -22.69 -19.12
CA VAL A 6 34.99 -22.13 -19.76
C VAL A 6 34.00 -21.61 -18.72
N SER A 7 33.79 -22.37 -17.64
CA SER A 7 32.97 -21.92 -16.51
C SER A 7 33.54 -20.66 -15.85
N GLY A 8 34.87 -20.56 -15.74
CA GLY A 8 35.55 -19.35 -15.26
C GLY A 8 35.31 -18.14 -16.16
N LEU A 9 35.44 -18.30 -17.47
CA LEU A 9 35.16 -17.25 -18.45
C LEU A 9 33.70 -16.76 -18.38
N ILE A 10 32.73 -17.67 -18.31
CA ILE A 10 31.31 -17.31 -18.22
C ILE A 10 31.04 -16.51 -16.94
N ARG A 11 31.64 -16.91 -15.81
CA ARG A 11 31.55 -16.15 -14.56
C ARG A 11 32.14 -14.75 -14.67
N SER A 12 33.31 -14.59 -15.29
CA SER A 12 33.89 -13.25 -15.51
C SER A 12 33.04 -12.38 -16.45
N ILE A 13 32.36 -12.96 -17.44
CA ILE A 13 31.40 -12.23 -18.29
C ILE A 13 30.20 -11.77 -17.45
N ASN A 14 29.66 -12.65 -16.59
CA ASN A 14 28.57 -12.29 -15.68
C ASN A 14 28.97 -11.13 -14.75
N GLU A 15 30.15 -11.18 -14.12
CA GLU A 15 30.68 -10.10 -13.27
C GLU A 15 30.82 -8.76 -14.02
N LEU A 16 31.14 -8.80 -15.31
CA LEU A 16 31.20 -7.60 -16.15
C LEU A 16 29.81 -7.03 -16.45
N VAL A 17 28.82 -7.90 -16.69
CA VAL A 17 27.42 -7.48 -16.88
C VAL A 17 26.86 -6.89 -15.58
N GLU A 18 27.11 -7.52 -14.44
CA GLU A 18 26.72 -7.03 -13.11
C GLU A 18 27.35 -5.65 -12.83
N ARG A 19 28.64 -5.48 -13.11
CA ARG A 19 29.32 -4.19 -12.95
C ARG A 19 28.78 -3.11 -13.87
N ASP A 20 28.45 -3.46 -15.11
CA ASP A 20 27.97 -2.49 -16.09
C ASP A 20 26.54 -2.03 -15.83
N THR A 21 25.70 -2.96 -15.38
CA THR A 21 24.28 -2.69 -15.09
C THR A 21 24.09 -2.17 -13.67
N GLY A 22 25.00 -2.49 -12.74
CA GLY A 22 24.85 -2.23 -11.31
C GLY A 22 23.79 -3.13 -10.65
N SER A 23 23.57 -4.33 -11.19
CA SER A 23 22.60 -5.33 -10.69
C SER A 23 23.29 -6.66 -10.44
N TRP A 24 22.68 -7.52 -9.63
CA TRP A 24 23.27 -8.80 -9.21
C TRP A 24 22.68 -9.93 -10.05
N SER A 25 23.40 -11.05 -10.25
CA SER A 25 22.86 -12.20 -10.99
C SER A 25 22.17 -13.20 -10.07
N LEU A 26 20.98 -13.66 -10.46
CA LEU A 26 20.27 -14.74 -9.77
C LEU A 26 20.94 -16.11 -10.00
N ALA A 27 21.74 -16.25 -11.05
CA ALA A 27 22.35 -17.52 -11.42
C ALA A 27 23.76 -17.63 -10.79
N VAL A 28 23.84 -18.24 -9.61
CA VAL A 28 25.10 -18.38 -8.87
C VAL A 28 25.83 -19.69 -9.21
N GLY A 29 27.17 -19.64 -9.23
CA GLY A 29 28.02 -20.84 -9.37
C GLY A 29 27.91 -21.51 -10.74
N ASP A 30 27.51 -22.78 -10.77
CA ASP A 30 27.37 -23.53 -12.04
C ASP A 30 26.05 -23.24 -12.77
N GLN A 31 25.10 -22.56 -12.14
CA GLN A 31 23.80 -22.25 -12.75
C GLN A 31 23.95 -21.32 -13.95
N ILE A 32 24.83 -20.31 -13.88
CA ILE A 32 25.10 -19.42 -15.01
C ILE A 32 25.74 -20.17 -16.19
N THR A 33 26.57 -21.16 -15.90
CA THR A 33 27.22 -21.98 -16.93
C THR A 33 26.20 -22.83 -17.68
N GLN A 34 25.15 -23.31 -16.98
CA GLN A 34 24.08 -24.11 -17.58
C GLN A 34 23.16 -23.31 -18.53
N ARG A 35 23.17 -21.97 -18.45
CA ARG A 35 22.39 -21.10 -19.35
C ARG A 35 22.99 -20.98 -20.74
N VAL A 36 24.30 -21.19 -20.87
CA VAL A 36 25.01 -21.15 -22.16
C VAL A 36 24.88 -22.51 -22.84
N THR A 37 24.51 -22.53 -24.12
CA THR A 37 24.31 -23.80 -24.84
C THR A 37 25.62 -24.59 -24.94
N ARG A 38 25.54 -25.92 -25.01
CA ARG A 38 26.74 -26.77 -25.24
C ARG A 38 27.46 -26.43 -26.55
N SER A 39 26.76 -25.83 -27.53
CA SER A 39 27.37 -25.37 -28.77
C SER A 39 28.25 -24.15 -28.50
N ASP A 40 27.71 -23.16 -27.79
CA ASP A 40 28.41 -21.91 -27.47
C ASP A 40 29.55 -22.17 -26.50
N GLN A 41 29.37 -23.02 -25.48
CA GLN A 41 30.45 -23.45 -24.59
C GLN A 41 31.63 -24.07 -25.37
N ARG A 42 31.36 -24.84 -26.43
CA ARG A 42 32.42 -25.40 -27.30
C ARG A 42 33.16 -24.32 -28.09
N GLN A 43 32.46 -23.28 -28.54
CA GLN A 43 33.12 -22.15 -29.21
C GLN A 43 33.94 -21.31 -28.22
N LEU A 44 33.39 -21.06 -27.03
CA LEU A 44 34.04 -20.29 -25.97
C LEU A 44 35.28 -20.98 -25.41
N ARG A 45 35.35 -22.31 -25.44
CA ARG A 45 36.56 -23.06 -25.03
C ARG A 45 37.81 -22.60 -25.75
N LEU A 46 37.71 -22.41 -27.08
CA LEU A 46 38.83 -21.91 -27.88
C LEU A 46 39.29 -20.53 -27.39
N PHE A 47 38.36 -19.67 -26.98
CA PHE A 47 38.69 -18.36 -26.44
C PHE A 47 39.25 -18.41 -25.02
N ALA A 48 38.66 -19.22 -24.15
CA ALA A 48 39.14 -19.43 -22.78
C ALA A 48 40.59 -19.93 -22.76
N ASP A 49 40.93 -20.87 -23.65
CA ASP A 49 42.28 -21.44 -23.79
C ASP A 49 43.32 -20.43 -24.33
N ASN A 50 42.87 -19.33 -24.95
CA ASN A 50 43.71 -18.31 -25.59
C ASN A 50 43.43 -16.90 -25.08
N LEU A 51 42.89 -16.77 -23.86
CA LEU A 51 42.53 -15.49 -23.26
C LEU A 51 43.76 -14.58 -23.04
N ASP A 52 44.93 -15.19 -22.87
CA ASP A 52 46.23 -14.51 -22.70
C ASP A 52 46.69 -13.83 -23.99
N ILE A 53 46.51 -14.48 -25.15
CA ILE A 53 46.93 -13.99 -26.46
C ILE A 53 45.86 -14.33 -27.52
N PRO A 54 44.79 -13.52 -27.65
CA PRO A 54 43.69 -13.76 -28.60
C PRO A 54 44.13 -13.80 -30.07
N ALA A 55 45.28 -13.19 -30.41
CA ALA A 55 45.87 -13.26 -31.74
C ALA A 55 46.17 -14.70 -32.19
N ARG A 56 46.31 -15.66 -31.25
CA ARG A 56 46.45 -17.10 -31.56
C ARG A 56 45.20 -17.70 -32.24
N LEU A 57 44.05 -17.01 -32.14
CA LEU A 57 42.81 -17.39 -32.81
C LEU A 57 42.73 -16.92 -34.27
N ALA A 58 43.75 -16.19 -34.76
CA ALA A 58 43.84 -15.86 -36.17
C ALA A 58 44.01 -17.14 -37.00
N PRO A 59 43.30 -17.28 -38.13
CA PRO A 59 43.38 -18.49 -38.95
C PRO A 59 44.77 -18.65 -39.58
N GLY A 60 45.28 -19.89 -39.60
CA GLY A 60 46.43 -20.24 -40.43
C GLY A 60 46.09 -20.22 -41.93
N PRO A 61 47.10 -20.30 -42.82
CA PRO A 61 46.88 -20.38 -44.26
C PRO A 61 45.96 -21.56 -44.64
N GLY A 62 44.80 -21.26 -45.24
CA GLY A 62 43.82 -22.27 -45.66
C GLY A 62 42.86 -22.74 -44.56
N GLU A 63 42.95 -22.20 -43.34
CA GLU A 63 42.00 -22.51 -42.26
C GLU A 63 40.79 -21.57 -42.25
N ASN A 64 39.63 -22.09 -41.86
CA ASN A 64 38.43 -21.29 -41.66
C ASN A 64 38.57 -20.42 -40.40
N ASP A 65 38.29 -19.11 -40.52
CA ASP A 65 38.27 -18.20 -39.38
C ASP A 65 37.16 -18.57 -38.39
N ARG A 66 37.54 -18.93 -37.16
CA ARG A 66 36.61 -19.33 -36.10
C ARG A 66 36.15 -18.15 -35.24
N ARG A 67 36.81 -17.00 -35.33
CA ARG A 67 36.51 -15.80 -34.52
C ARG A 67 35.05 -15.32 -34.69
N PRO A 68 34.42 -15.35 -35.87
CA PRO A 68 33.00 -15.01 -36.00
C PRO A 68 32.08 -15.86 -35.12
N ARG A 69 32.34 -17.18 -35.01
CA ARG A 69 31.55 -18.08 -34.16
C ARG A 69 31.80 -17.83 -32.67
N ILE A 70 33.03 -17.49 -32.31
CA ILE A 70 33.38 -17.09 -30.93
C ILE A 70 32.65 -15.80 -30.56
N ARG A 71 32.66 -14.78 -31.43
CA ARG A 71 31.94 -13.52 -31.19
C ARG A 71 30.43 -13.73 -31.03
N ALA A 72 29.83 -14.56 -31.87
CA ALA A 72 28.41 -14.91 -31.73
C ALA A 72 28.12 -15.62 -30.39
N ALA A 73 28.96 -16.57 -29.99
CA ALA A 73 28.84 -17.25 -28.70
C ALA A 73 29.00 -16.31 -27.50
N LEU A 74 29.89 -15.30 -27.60
CA LEU A 74 30.04 -14.25 -26.59
C LEU A 74 28.78 -13.39 -26.48
N ILE A 75 28.19 -12.99 -27.61
CA ILE A 75 26.93 -12.21 -27.63
C ILE A 75 25.80 -12.99 -26.95
N GLU A 76 25.58 -14.26 -27.30
CA GLU A 76 24.53 -15.06 -26.64
C GLU A 76 24.83 -15.30 -25.15
N THR A 77 26.11 -15.40 -24.77
CA THR A 77 26.49 -15.52 -23.35
C THR A 77 26.20 -14.25 -22.57
N VAL A 78 26.52 -13.08 -23.12
CA VAL A 78 26.17 -11.79 -22.51
C VAL A 78 24.66 -11.63 -22.41
N ALA A 79 23.90 -12.01 -23.45
CA ALA A 79 22.44 -11.97 -23.41
C ALA A 79 21.88 -12.90 -22.32
N GLY A 80 22.45 -14.10 -22.18
CA GLY A 80 22.09 -15.05 -21.14
C GLY A 80 22.39 -14.54 -19.73
N CYS A 81 23.51 -13.83 -19.53
CA CYS A 81 23.84 -13.20 -18.24
C CYS A 81 22.90 -12.02 -17.92
N ALA A 82 22.60 -11.18 -18.92
CA ALA A 82 21.68 -10.05 -18.76
C ALA A 82 20.25 -10.51 -18.43
N GLY A 83 19.79 -11.61 -19.04
CA GLY A 83 18.45 -12.17 -18.80
C GLY A 83 18.25 -12.90 -17.46
N VAL A 84 19.29 -12.98 -16.60
CA VAL A 84 19.21 -13.58 -15.26
C VAL A 84 19.58 -12.61 -14.15
N LEU A 85 19.65 -11.31 -14.46
CA LEU A 85 19.83 -10.29 -13.44
C LEU A 85 18.64 -10.30 -12.47
N GLU A 86 18.96 -10.15 -11.19
CA GLU A 86 18.02 -9.98 -10.09
C GLU A 86 17.19 -8.73 -10.32
N PRO A 87 15.86 -8.83 -10.26
CA PRO A 87 15.02 -7.67 -10.37
C PRO A 87 15.30 -6.70 -9.23
N ARG A 88 15.55 -5.43 -9.56
CA ARG A 88 15.83 -4.38 -8.56
C ARG A 88 14.64 -4.09 -7.65
N GLU A 89 13.45 -4.44 -8.12
CA GLU A 89 12.18 -4.30 -7.42
C GLU A 89 11.38 -5.58 -7.65
N PRO A 90 10.59 -6.05 -6.68
CA PRO A 90 9.78 -7.24 -6.87
C PRO A 90 8.88 -7.04 -8.10
N ALA A 91 9.10 -7.86 -9.13
CA ALA A 91 8.28 -7.85 -10.32
C ALA A 91 6.95 -8.54 -9.99
N GLU A 92 5.86 -7.80 -10.03
CA GLU A 92 4.50 -8.35 -9.90
C GLU A 92 4.26 -9.43 -10.96
N GLU A 93 3.40 -10.40 -10.68
CA GLU A 93 3.06 -11.45 -11.63
C GLU A 93 2.38 -10.83 -12.86
N SER A 94 2.87 -11.14 -14.07
CA SER A 94 2.31 -10.61 -15.31
C SER A 94 0.96 -11.23 -15.61
N LEU A 95 0.02 -10.43 -16.10
CA LEU A 95 -1.15 -10.95 -16.82
C LEU A 95 -0.77 -11.56 -18.18
N TYR A 96 0.40 -11.21 -18.73
CA TYR A 96 0.92 -11.58 -20.04
C TYR A 96 2.33 -12.20 -19.95
N PRO A 97 2.47 -13.38 -19.32
CA PRO A 97 3.77 -13.97 -19.02
C PRO A 97 4.59 -14.32 -20.27
N TYR A 98 3.93 -14.57 -21.42
CA TYR A 98 4.62 -14.85 -22.67
C TYR A 98 5.14 -13.55 -23.32
N GLY A 99 4.32 -12.50 -23.32
CA GLY A 99 4.71 -11.15 -23.74
C GLY A 99 5.90 -10.61 -22.95
N ARG A 100 5.85 -10.73 -21.62
CA ARG A 100 6.96 -10.40 -20.71
C ARG A 100 8.26 -11.09 -21.11
N SER A 101 8.23 -12.41 -21.23
CA SER A 101 9.41 -13.22 -21.59
C SER A 101 10.00 -12.83 -22.96
N ARG A 102 9.14 -12.54 -23.95
CA ARG A 102 9.57 -12.07 -25.28
C ARG A 102 10.25 -10.70 -25.19
N PHE A 103 9.63 -9.74 -24.51
CA PHE A 103 10.18 -8.40 -24.34
C PHE A 103 11.52 -8.43 -23.58
N GLU A 104 11.62 -9.28 -22.56
CA GLU A 104 12.84 -9.46 -21.78
C GLU A 104 14.00 -10.03 -22.59
N THR A 105 13.71 -11.12 -23.30
CA THR A 105 14.70 -11.80 -24.15
C THR A 105 15.19 -10.86 -25.25
N ALA A 106 14.28 -10.09 -25.85
CA ALA A 106 14.61 -9.14 -26.90
C ALA A 106 15.53 -8.01 -26.41
N ASN A 107 15.22 -7.40 -25.26
CA ASN A 107 16.07 -6.35 -24.66
C ASN A 107 17.43 -6.89 -24.22
N SER A 108 17.48 -8.09 -23.62
CA SER A 108 18.74 -8.73 -23.20
C SER A 108 19.66 -9.01 -24.40
N ARG A 109 19.09 -9.48 -25.51
CA ARG A 109 19.83 -9.70 -26.76
C ARG A 109 20.26 -8.39 -27.41
N LEU A 110 19.40 -7.38 -27.43
CA LEU A 110 19.73 -6.06 -27.95
C LEU A 110 20.93 -5.46 -27.20
N TYR A 111 20.89 -5.50 -25.86
CA TYR A 111 21.99 -5.08 -25.00
C TYR A 111 23.27 -5.85 -25.33
N ALA A 112 23.19 -7.17 -25.45
CA ALA A 112 24.36 -7.98 -25.77
C ALA A 112 24.97 -7.64 -27.13
N GLN A 113 24.15 -7.39 -28.16
CA GLN A 113 24.66 -7.04 -29.49
C GLN A 113 25.44 -5.71 -29.48
N TYR A 114 25.01 -4.74 -28.68
CA TYR A 114 25.70 -3.44 -28.56
C TYR A 114 26.89 -3.46 -27.60
N GLU A 115 26.80 -4.17 -26.48
CA GLU A 115 27.76 -4.03 -25.37
C GLU A 115 28.86 -5.08 -25.35
N THR A 116 28.66 -6.25 -25.97
CA THR A 116 29.66 -7.34 -25.98
C THR A 116 31.06 -6.88 -26.41
N PRO A 117 31.26 -6.06 -27.48
CA PRO A 117 32.60 -5.64 -27.88
C PRO A 117 33.36 -4.91 -26.78
N ARG A 118 32.67 -4.06 -26.01
CA ARG A 118 33.26 -3.30 -24.90
C ARG A 118 33.44 -4.17 -23.66
N LEU A 119 32.44 -4.99 -23.31
CA LEU A 119 32.50 -5.85 -22.13
C LEU A 119 33.65 -6.86 -22.25
N VAL A 120 33.80 -7.49 -23.42
CA VAL A 120 34.86 -8.49 -23.68
C VAL A 120 36.26 -7.88 -23.59
N ALA A 121 36.44 -6.61 -23.95
CA ALA A 121 37.72 -5.92 -23.73
C ALA A 121 38.09 -5.86 -22.24
N GLY A 122 37.09 -5.78 -21.35
CA GLY A 122 37.26 -5.78 -19.89
C GLY A 122 37.65 -7.13 -19.27
N LEU A 123 37.66 -8.23 -20.04
CA LEU A 123 38.13 -9.54 -19.56
C LEU A 123 39.67 -9.58 -19.40
N ARG A 124 40.39 -8.58 -19.92
CA ARG A 124 41.86 -8.49 -19.87
C ARG A 124 42.28 -7.11 -19.39
N ARG A 125 43.39 -7.04 -18.66
CA ARG A 125 43.95 -5.77 -18.14
C ARG A 125 44.38 -4.80 -19.25
N ASP A 126 44.84 -5.33 -20.38
CA ASP A 126 45.26 -4.58 -21.58
C ASP A 126 44.43 -4.97 -22.83
N GLY A 127 43.20 -5.47 -22.64
CA GLY A 127 42.35 -5.96 -23.73
C GLY A 127 41.87 -4.84 -24.66
N ARG A 128 41.98 -5.05 -25.97
CA ARG A 128 41.40 -4.14 -26.97
C ARG A 128 40.10 -4.74 -27.53
N PRO A 129 39.10 -3.91 -27.88
CA PRO A 129 37.86 -4.39 -28.52
C PRO A 129 38.11 -5.21 -29.80
N GLU A 130 39.17 -4.88 -30.54
CA GLU A 130 39.60 -5.57 -31.77
C GLU A 130 40.42 -6.86 -31.56
N ASP A 131 40.69 -7.29 -30.32
CA ASP A 131 41.51 -8.49 -30.05
C ASP A 131 40.92 -9.78 -30.66
N LEU A 132 39.58 -9.82 -30.80
CA LEU A 132 38.85 -10.90 -31.48
C LEU A 132 38.51 -10.57 -32.94
N GLY A 133 39.14 -9.55 -33.50
CA GLY A 133 38.78 -8.92 -34.77
C GLY A 133 37.62 -7.92 -34.64
N VAL A 134 37.24 -7.32 -35.76
CA VAL A 134 36.14 -6.35 -35.81
C VAL A 134 34.81 -7.08 -35.57
N PHE A 135 34.07 -6.64 -34.54
CA PHE A 135 32.69 -7.07 -34.35
C PHE A 135 31.83 -6.51 -35.49
N PRO A 136 31.02 -7.36 -36.16
CA PRO A 136 30.11 -6.85 -37.18
C PRO A 136 29.09 -5.90 -36.53
N PRO A 137 28.48 -4.99 -37.32
CA PRO A 137 27.34 -4.22 -36.85
C PRO A 137 26.25 -5.14 -36.26
N PRO A 138 25.54 -4.70 -35.21
CA PRO A 138 24.43 -5.44 -34.61
C PRO A 138 23.43 -5.93 -35.68
N VAL A 139 23.05 -7.20 -35.59
CA VAL A 139 22.03 -7.79 -36.47
C VAL A 139 20.69 -7.69 -35.75
N ILE A 140 19.97 -6.60 -36.05
CA ILE A 140 18.73 -6.24 -35.39
C ILE A 140 17.55 -6.78 -36.23
N GLU A 141 16.99 -7.91 -35.80
CA GLU A 141 15.90 -8.62 -36.51
C GLU A 141 14.85 -9.17 -35.52
N GLY A 142 13.64 -9.45 -35.99
CA GLY A 142 12.57 -10.03 -35.17
C GLY A 142 12.22 -9.16 -33.95
N ASP A 143 12.02 -9.79 -32.79
CA ASP A 143 11.70 -9.06 -31.54
C ASP A 143 12.84 -8.13 -31.09
N VAL A 144 14.10 -8.39 -31.50
CA VAL A 144 15.23 -7.49 -31.20
C VAL A 144 15.07 -6.16 -31.93
N LEU A 145 14.49 -6.18 -33.15
CA LEU A 145 14.13 -4.96 -33.89
C LEU A 145 12.96 -4.22 -33.25
N ALA A 146 11.96 -4.95 -32.78
CA ALA A 146 10.86 -4.35 -32.02
C ALA A 146 11.36 -3.70 -30.72
N ALA A 147 12.21 -4.39 -29.96
CA ALA A 147 12.82 -3.83 -28.74
C ALA A 147 13.71 -2.62 -29.06
N HIS A 148 14.47 -2.65 -30.15
CA HIS A 148 15.27 -1.51 -30.60
C HIS A 148 14.40 -0.30 -30.92
N ALA A 149 13.33 -0.49 -31.70
CA ALA A 149 12.37 0.56 -31.99
C ALA A 149 11.69 1.10 -30.72
N ALA A 150 11.41 0.23 -29.75
CA ALA A 150 10.87 0.65 -28.45
C ALA A 150 11.86 1.51 -27.66
N VAL A 151 13.14 1.11 -27.58
CA VAL A 151 14.21 1.91 -26.95
C VAL A 151 14.38 3.27 -27.62
N VAL A 152 14.39 3.32 -28.96
CA VAL A 152 14.43 4.56 -29.75
C VAL A 152 13.22 5.44 -29.43
N ALA A 153 12.03 4.85 -29.36
CA ALA A 153 10.79 5.57 -29.06
C ALA A 153 10.74 6.12 -27.61
N ILE A 154 11.31 5.41 -26.64
CA ILE A 154 11.49 5.87 -25.25
C ILE A 154 12.54 6.99 -25.20
N SER A 155 13.68 6.80 -25.88
CA SER A 155 14.75 7.81 -25.98
C SER A 155 14.21 9.13 -26.52
N ALA A 156 13.45 9.09 -27.63
CA ALA A 156 12.87 10.27 -28.25
C ALA A 156 11.91 11.04 -27.33
N ARG A 157 11.20 10.34 -26.43
CA ARG A 157 10.22 10.94 -25.51
C ARG A 157 10.83 11.45 -24.21
N THR A 158 11.84 10.77 -23.72
CA THR A 158 12.50 11.08 -22.44
C THR A 158 13.68 12.03 -22.61
N GLY A 159 14.18 12.23 -23.84
CA GLY A 159 15.39 13.01 -24.13
C GLY A 159 16.68 12.31 -23.69
N ARG A 160 16.59 11.05 -23.24
CA ARG A 160 17.74 10.26 -22.77
C ARG A 160 18.40 9.51 -23.93
N PRO A 161 19.73 9.30 -23.91
CA PRO A 161 20.41 8.48 -24.92
C PRO A 161 19.88 7.04 -24.95
N GLU A 162 19.68 6.47 -26.14
CA GLU A 162 19.21 5.08 -26.35
C GLU A 162 20.00 4.05 -25.53
N ARG A 163 21.32 4.23 -25.44
CA ARG A 163 22.21 3.36 -24.66
C ARG A 163 21.90 3.38 -23.17
N GLU A 164 21.57 4.55 -22.61
CA GLU A 164 21.20 4.67 -21.20
C GLU A 164 19.84 4.05 -20.94
N VAL A 165 18.87 4.28 -21.83
CA VAL A 165 17.55 3.64 -21.77
C VAL A 165 17.72 2.12 -21.77
N LEU A 166 18.43 1.56 -22.75
CA LEU A 166 18.64 0.12 -22.86
C LEU A 166 19.35 -0.47 -21.63
N ARG A 167 20.38 0.21 -21.12
CA ARG A 167 21.06 -0.23 -19.90
C ARG A 167 20.11 -0.22 -18.70
N GLU A 168 19.26 0.79 -18.56
CA GLU A 168 18.30 0.88 -17.47
C GLU A 168 17.22 -0.20 -17.54
N LEU A 169 16.69 -0.49 -18.72
CA LEU A 169 15.73 -1.58 -18.92
C LEU A 169 16.34 -2.92 -18.50
N VAL A 170 17.55 -3.22 -18.94
CA VAL A 170 18.24 -4.47 -18.58
C VAL A 170 18.64 -4.50 -17.11
N ALA A 171 19.09 -3.39 -16.55
CA ALA A 171 19.45 -3.29 -15.15
C ALA A 171 18.25 -3.45 -14.21
N ALA A 172 17.03 -3.20 -14.68
CA ALA A 172 15.81 -3.47 -13.92
C ALA A 172 15.69 -4.95 -13.54
N GLY A 173 16.31 -5.85 -14.32
CA GLY A 173 16.38 -7.28 -14.05
C GLY A 173 15.17 -8.06 -14.52
N ARG A 174 15.25 -9.38 -14.35
CA ARG A 174 14.26 -10.34 -14.85
C ARG A 174 12.90 -10.08 -14.23
N GLY A 175 11.86 -9.93 -15.05
CA GLY A 175 10.50 -9.63 -14.62
C GLY A 175 10.12 -8.16 -14.78
N ALA A 176 11.10 -7.24 -14.88
CA ALA A 176 10.86 -5.82 -14.63
C ALA A 176 11.17 -4.89 -15.82
N HIS A 177 11.51 -5.42 -17.00
CA HIS A 177 11.87 -4.60 -18.16
C HIS A 177 10.69 -3.72 -18.62
N ALA A 178 9.46 -4.24 -18.65
CA ALA A 178 8.28 -3.47 -19.02
C ALA A 178 7.94 -2.39 -17.99
N THR A 179 8.04 -2.71 -16.69
CA THR A 179 7.89 -1.77 -15.58
C THR A 179 8.90 -0.63 -15.65
N ALA A 180 10.17 -0.93 -15.97
CA ALA A 180 11.19 0.09 -16.16
C ALA A 180 10.89 0.98 -17.38
N ALA A 181 10.42 0.40 -18.49
CA ALA A 181 10.01 1.17 -19.67
C ALA A 181 8.81 2.09 -19.36
N ALA A 182 7.79 1.56 -18.68
CA ALA A 182 6.63 2.32 -18.24
C ALA A 182 7.05 3.51 -17.35
N ARG A 183 7.92 3.26 -16.37
CA ARG A 183 8.44 4.30 -15.48
C ARG A 183 9.21 5.39 -16.22
N LEU A 184 10.09 5.01 -17.14
CA LEU A 184 10.81 5.98 -17.98
C LEU A 184 9.84 6.88 -18.75
N LEU A 185 8.79 6.30 -19.33
CA LEU A 185 7.79 7.02 -20.10
C LEU A 185 6.92 7.93 -19.23
N LEU A 186 6.57 7.50 -18.02
CA LEU A 186 5.71 8.21 -17.07
C LEU A 186 6.46 9.33 -16.33
N GLN A 187 7.70 9.10 -15.91
CA GLN A 187 8.52 10.11 -15.22
C GLN A 187 8.81 11.33 -16.08
N SER A 188 8.88 11.17 -17.41
CA SER A 188 9.02 12.30 -18.33
C SER A 188 7.73 13.13 -18.52
N ARG A 189 6.62 12.76 -17.87
CA ARG A 189 5.31 13.39 -18.09
C ARG A 189 5.01 14.48 -17.09
N PRO A 190 4.48 15.63 -17.56
CA PRO A 190 3.88 16.63 -16.69
C PRO A 190 2.72 16.01 -15.90
N GLY A 191 2.63 16.34 -14.62
CA GLY A 191 1.51 15.89 -13.77
C GLY A 191 1.66 14.50 -13.17
N PHE A 192 2.45 13.59 -13.77
CA PHE A 192 2.66 12.25 -13.20
C PHE A 192 3.27 12.31 -11.80
N THR A 193 4.31 13.12 -11.60
CA THR A 193 4.96 13.26 -10.29
C THR A 193 4.06 13.90 -9.23
N ALA A 194 3.04 14.64 -9.66
CA ALA A 194 2.08 15.33 -8.80
C ALA A 194 0.89 14.43 -8.40
N LEU A 195 0.75 13.24 -9.00
CA LEU A 195 -0.19 12.23 -8.55
C LEU A 195 0.30 11.61 -7.23
N PRO A 196 -0.62 11.15 -6.36
CA PRO A 196 -0.23 10.42 -5.18
C PRO A 196 0.46 9.09 -5.54
N ALA A 197 1.28 8.57 -4.61
CA ALA A 197 2.08 7.38 -4.86
C ALA A 197 1.27 6.13 -5.29
N PRO A 198 0.06 5.83 -4.75
CA PRO A 198 -0.76 4.71 -5.23
C PRO A 198 -1.02 4.76 -6.72
N GLU A 199 -1.51 5.89 -7.19
CA GLU A 199 -1.98 6.06 -8.55
C GLU A 199 -0.80 6.09 -9.52
N ARG A 200 0.37 6.60 -9.07
CA ARG A 200 1.61 6.46 -9.85
C ARG A 200 2.03 5.01 -10.03
N ASN A 201 1.87 4.18 -9.00
CA ASN A 201 2.29 2.77 -9.05
C ASN A 201 1.30 1.94 -9.86
N GLU A 202 -0.01 2.07 -9.62
CA GLU A 202 -1.06 1.41 -10.41
C GLU A 202 -0.96 1.78 -11.89
N LEU A 203 -0.75 3.06 -12.20
CA LEU A 203 -0.53 3.48 -13.58
C LEU A 203 0.76 2.90 -14.16
N THR A 204 1.83 2.78 -13.38
CA THR A 204 3.07 2.15 -13.84
C THR A 204 2.84 0.67 -14.18
N THR A 205 2.12 -0.07 -13.33
CA THR A 205 1.76 -1.47 -13.58
C THR A 205 0.86 -1.60 -14.81
N ALA A 206 -0.20 -0.79 -14.93
CA ALA A 206 -1.11 -0.83 -16.06
C ALA A 206 -0.40 -0.59 -17.41
N ILE A 207 0.52 0.39 -17.46
CA ILE A 207 1.32 0.66 -18.66
C ILE A 207 2.33 -0.46 -18.92
N ALA A 208 2.92 -1.07 -17.89
CA ALA A 208 3.79 -2.22 -18.05
C ALA A 208 3.03 -3.42 -18.64
N ASP A 209 1.86 -3.74 -18.09
CA ASP A 209 0.98 -4.80 -18.59
C ASP A 209 0.55 -4.54 -20.05
N HIS A 210 0.24 -3.29 -20.40
CA HIS A 210 -0.04 -2.94 -21.79
C HIS A 210 1.13 -3.25 -22.71
N LEU A 211 2.36 -2.91 -22.32
CA LEU A 211 3.56 -3.22 -23.11
C LEU A 211 3.76 -4.72 -23.26
N GLU A 212 3.56 -5.50 -22.20
CA GLU A 212 3.65 -6.96 -22.22
C GLU A 212 2.56 -7.56 -23.13
N ALA A 213 1.32 -7.06 -23.04
CA ALA A 213 0.19 -7.46 -23.87
C ALA A 213 0.46 -7.24 -25.37
N GLN A 214 1.08 -6.11 -25.75
CA GLN A 214 1.44 -5.83 -27.14
C GLN A 214 2.42 -6.88 -27.68
N PHE A 215 3.43 -7.27 -26.89
CA PHE A 215 4.39 -8.31 -27.27
C PHE A 215 3.80 -9.71 -27.24
N GLU A 216 2.77 -9.96 -26.41
CA GLU A 216 2.05 -11.24 -26.40
C GLU A 216 1.18 -11.41 -27.64
N ASN A 217 0.36 -10.40 -27.95
CA ASN A 217 -0.64 -10.45 -29.00
C ASN A 217 -0.09 -10.23 -30.42
N HIS A 218 1.18 -9.84 -30.56
CA HIS A 218 1.81 -9.69 -31.86
C HIS A 218 2.13 -11.06 -32.50
N GLU A 219 1.28 -11.48 -33.44
CA GLU A 219 1.49 -12.65 -34.28
C GLU A 219 2.67 -12.45 -35.24
N ARG A 220 3.64 -13.37 -35.19
CA ARG A 220 4.74 -13.40 -36.16
C ARG A 220 4.28 -14.07 -37.45
N GLN A 221 4.41 -13.37 -38.56
CA GLN A 221 4.46 -14.02 -39.86
C GLN A 221 5.94 -14.29 -40.19
N VAL A 222 6.28 -15.53 -40.53
CA VAL A 222 7.63 -15.84 -41.01
C VAL A 222 7.76 -15.19 -42.40
N PRO A 223 8.70 -14.25 -42.61
CA PRO A 223 8.85 -13.65 -43.93
C PRO A 223 9.24 -14.71 -44.95
N GLY A 224 8.64 -14.64 -46.15
CA GLY A 224 9.07 -15.44 -47.28
C GLY A 224 10.53 -15.14 -47.67
N PRO A 225 11.19 -15.99 -48.48
CA PRO A 225 12.62 -15.85 -48.82
C PRO A 225 12.95 -14.63 -49.69
N GLU A 226 11.96 -13.86 -50.12
CA GLU A 226 12.11 -12.72 -51.02
C GLU A 226 12.59 -11.47 -50.27
N ILE A 227 13.53 -10.73 -50.86
CA ILE A 227 14.09 -9.48 -50.27
C ILE A 227 12.98 -8.47 -49.94
N GLY A 228 11.93 -8.39 -50.76
CA GLY A 228 10.77 -7.54 -50.50
C GLY A 228 9.98 -7.94 -49.26
N ALA A 229 9.81 -9.25 -49.01
CA ALA A 229 9.14 -9.77 -47.83
C ALA A 229 9.95 -9.52 -46.55
N VAL A 230 11.28 -9.65 -46.62
CA VAL A 230 12.18 -9.35 -45.49
C VAL A 230 12.19 -7.85 -45.15
N LEU A 231 12.15 -6.97 -46.15
CA LEU A 231 12.07 -5.52 -45.91
C LEU A 231 10.72 -5.10 -45.34
N ALA A 232 9.61 -5.68 -45.83
CA ALA A 232 8.27 -5.41 -45.31
C ALA A 232 8.13 -5.88 -43.85
N ASP A 233 8.65 -7.07 -43.53
CA ASP A 233 8.69 -7.60 -42.15
C ASP A 233 9.50 -6.69 -41.22
N ARG A 234 10.67 -6.23 -41.65
CA ARG A 234 11.48 -5.27 -40.88
C ARG A 234 10.74 -3.95 -40.64
N GLN A 235 10.05 -3.41 -41.65
CA GLN A 235 9.23 -2.20 -41.47
C GLN A 235 8.07 -2.44 -40.51
N GLN A 236 7.39 -3.57 -40.61
CA GLN A 236 6.30 -3.95 -39.72
C GLN A 236 6.76 -4.10 -38.26
N LEU A 237 7.90 -4.76 -38.01
CA LEU A 237 8.46 -4.97 -36.67
C LEU A 237 8.98 -3.68 -36.04
N ALA A 238 9.66 -2.83 -36.83
CA ALA A 238 10.07 -1.50 -36.38
C ALA A 238 8.85 -0.62 -36.08
N GLY A 239 7.82 -0.70 -36.93
CA GLY A 239 6.52 -0.05 -36.72
C GLY A 239 5.83 -0.54 -35.45
N PHE A 240 5.81 -1.86 -35.22
CA PHE A 240 5.22 -2.48 -34.02
C PHE A 240 5.87 -1.97 -32.73
N GLY A 241 7.21 -2.05 -32.61
CA GLY A 241 7.91 -1.62 -31.40
C GLY A 241 7.72 -0.13 -31.09
N SER A 242 7.74 0.72 -32.13
CA SER A 242 7.46 2.15 -31.99
C SER A 242 5.99 2.44 -31.62
N THR A 243 5.04 1.72 -32.23
CA THR A 243 3.61 1.85 -31.96
C THR A 243 3.27 1.41 -30.54
N ALA A 244 3.83 0.31 -30.04
CA ALA A 244 3.61 -0.15 -28.67
C ALA A 244 3.97 0.95 -27.65
N ILE A 245 5.11 1.62 -27.83
CA ILE A 245 5.49 2.78 -26.99
C ILE A 245 4.60 4.00 -27.23
N THR A 246 4.11 4.19 -28.45
CA THR A 246 3.22 5.31 -28.78
C THR A 246 1.86 5.16 -28.13
N THR A 247 1.25 3.98 -28.19
CA THR A 247 -0.04 3.67 -27.54
C THR A 247 0.10 3.71 -26.03
N ALA A 248 1.09 3.03 -25.44
CA ALA A 248 1.38 3.12 -24.01
C ALA A 248 1.58 4.57 -23.54
N SER A 249 2.22 5.39 -24.37
CA SER A 249 2.39 6.82 -24.11
C SER A 249 1.10 7.64 -24.22
N GLN A 250 0.12 7.22 -25.02
CA GLN A 250 -1.16 7.90 -25.17
C GLN A 250 -2.05 7.56 -23.99
N ASP A 251 -2.21 6.27 -23.70
CA ASP A 251 -2.95 5.74 -22.55
C ASP A 251 -2.47 6.37 -21.25
N ALA A 252 -1.14 6.50 -21.07
CA ALA A 252 -0.57 7.19 -19.93
C ALA A 252 -1.00 8.66 -19.80
N ASN A 253 -1.09 9.42 -20.90
CA ASN A 253 -1.52 10.82 -20.82
C ASN A 253 -3.01 10.93 -20.48
N GLU A 254 -3.82 10.06 -21.08
CA GLU A 254 -5.27 10.01 -20.86
C GLU A 254 -5.56 9.68 -19.39
N GLU A 255 -4.89 8.68 -18.83
CA GLU A 255 -5.10 8.28 -17.44
C GLU A 255 -4.56 9.31 -16.44
N ILE A 256 -3.41 9.93 -16.70
CA ILE A 256 -2.91 11.04 -15.87
C ILE A 256 -3.93 12.18 -15.86
N ALA A 257 -4.47 12.56 -17.02
CA ALA A 257 -5.46 13.62 -17.11
C ALA A 257 -6.75 13.26 -16.36
N HIS A 258 -7.22 12.01 -16.51
CA HIS A 258 -8.38 11.48 -15.79
C HIS A 258 -8.18 11.51 -14.27
N LEU A 259 -7.01 11.10 -13.77
CA LEU A 259 -6.67 11.12 -12.35
C LEU A 259 -6.57 12.54 -11.80
N HIS A 260 -6.00 13.50 -12.55
CA HIS A 260 -6.02 14.91 -12.12
C HIS A 260 -7.44 15.47 -12.08
N GLU A 261 -8.28 15.19 -13.09
CA GLU A 261 -9.68 15.60 -13.08
C GLU A 261 -10.46 14.98 -11.91
N PHE A 262 -10.16 13.71 -11.59
CA PHE A 262 -10.70 13.02 -10.43
C PHE A 262 -10.27 13.75 -9.15
N PHE A 263 -8.98 13.92 -8.89
CA PHE A 263 -8.49 14.59 -7.68
C PHE A 263 -8.88 16.07 -7.56
N ASP A 264 -9.09 16.77 -8.67
CA ASP A 264 -9.61 18.13 -8.66
C ASP A 264 -11.09 18.17 -8.19
N LYS A 265 -11.86 17.09 -8.36
CA LYS A 265 -13.26 16.99 -7.93
C LYS A 265 -13.44 16.56 -6.47
N ILE A 266 -12.61 15.64 -5.99
CA ILE A 266 -12.72 15.03 -4.65
C ILE A 266 -11.66 15.52 -3.65
N GLY A 267 -10.64 16.25 -4.10
CA GLY A 267 -9.49 16.65 -3.28
C GLY A 267 -8.36 15.63 -3.32
N ARG A 268 -7.11 16.10 -3.18
CA ARG A 268 -5.92 15.23 -3.15
C ARG A 268 -5.75 14.64 -1.74
N PRO A 269 -5.42 13.35 -1.60
CA PRO A 269 -5.01 12.82 -0.30
C PRO A 269 -3.75 13.55 0.19
N PRO A 270 -3.66 13.90 1.47
CA PRO A 270 -2.47 14.56 2.03
C PRO A 270 -1.26 13.63 1.92
N ALA A 271 -0.08 14.19 1.64
CA ALA A 271 1.17 13.44 1.73
C ALA A 271 1.42 13.14 3.21
N VAL A 272 1.24 11.88 3.62
CA VAL A 272 1.51 11.43 4.99
C VAL A 272 3.01 11.19 5.13
N ASP A 273 3.66 11.97 5.99
CA ASP A 273 5.09 11.79 6.32
C ASP A 273 5.31 10.44 7.01
N ALA A 274 6.53 9.91 6.99
CA ALA A 274 6.83 8.69 7.76
C ALA A 274 6.67 8.97 9.27
N PRO A 275 6.13 8.02 10.05
CA PRO A 275 6.13 8.12 11.50
C PRO A 275 7.55 8.05 12.06
N ASP A 276 7.86 8.89 13.05
CA ASP A 276 9.20 8.97 13.64
C ASP A 276 9.45 7.88 14.71
N SER A 277 8.37 7.34 15.28
CA SER A 277 8.41 6.34 16.35
C SER A 277 7.11 5.53 16.43
N VAL A 278 7.12 4.45 17.21
CA VAL A 278 5.90 3.66 17.49
C VAL A 278 4.85 4.51 18.19
N ASP A 279 5.25 5.38 19.14
CA ASP A 279 4.34 6.29 19.83
C ASP A 279 3.70 7.30 18.87
N ASP A 280 4.48 7.86 17.93
CA ASP A 280 3.98 8.73 16.86
C ASP A 280 2.99 7.99 15.96
N LEU A 281 3.31 6.75 15.56
CA LEU A 281 2.39 5.92 14.79
C LEU A 281 1.09 5.65 15.55
N CYS A 282 1.16 5.32 16.83
CA CYS A 282 -0.02 5.13 17.68
C CYS A 282 -0.89 6.40 17.74
N GLY A 283 -0.29 7.58 17.95
CA GLY A 283 -1.01 8.86 17.93
C GLY A 283 -1.65 9.17 16.57
N ARG A 284 -1.00 8.80 15.46
CA ARG A 284 -1.58 8.93 14.12
C ARG A 284 -2.75 7.98 13.89
N ILE A 285 -2.64 6.72 14.33
CA ILE A 285 -3.74 5.75 14.27
C ILE A 285 -4.95 6.26 15.06
N GLN A 286 -4.73 6.80 16.26
CA GLN A 286 -5.79 7.45 17.04
C GLN A 286 -6.49 8.55 16.23
N GLY A 287 -5.72 9.47 15.63
CA GLY A 287 -6.26 10.54 14.81
C GLY A 287 -7.07 10.04 13.62
N ALA A 288 -6.55 9.06 12.88
CA ALA A 288 -7.24 8.47 11.74
C ALA A 288 -8.52 7.72 12.13
N VAL A 289 -8.51 7.01 13.27
CA VAL A 289 -9.73 6.39 13.82
C VAL A 289 -10.76 7.47 14.16
N GLY A 290 -10.35 8.57 14.80
CA GLY A 290 -11.24 9.68 15.09
C GLY A 290 -11.86 10.31 13.85
N GLU A 291 -11.10 10.45 12.76
CA GLU A 291 -11.63 10.93 11.48
C GLU A 291 -12.59 9.95 10.81
N VAL A 292 -12.29 8.64 10.82
CA VAL A 292 -13.15 7.61 10.22
C VAL A 292 -14.48 7.50 10.98
N LEU A 293 -14.46 7.72 12.30
CA LEU A 293 -15.64 7.59 13.17
C LEU A 293 -16.38 8.91 13.41
N ASP A 294 -15.89 10.03 12.86
CA ASP A 294 -16.37 11.40 13.20
C ASP A 294 -16.36 11.68 14.71
N ALA A 295 -15.37 11.12 15.41
CA ALA A 295 -15.20 11.16 16.85
C ALA A 295 -13.82 11.78 17.19
N PRO A 296 -13.71 13.12 17.24
CA PRO A 296 -12.42 13.81 17.32
C PRO A 296 -11.72 13.63 18.68
N ASN A 297 -12.44 13.18 19.70
CA ASN A 297 -11.91 12.98 21.04
C ASN A 297 -11.63 11.51 21.33
N SER A 298 -10.77 11.25 22.32
CA SER A 298 -10.47 9.90 22.78
C SER A 298 -10.32 9.84 24.29
N ARG A 299 -10.68 8.68 24.86
CA ARG A 299 -10.46 8.34 26.27
C ARG A 299 -9.05 7.83 26.57
N TRP A 300 -8.20 7.65 25.56
CA TRP A 300 -6.80 7.26 25.75
C TRP A 300 -6.09 8.24 26.69
N ASP A 301 -5.36 7.70 27.66
CA ASP A 301 -4.61 8.48 28.65
C ASP A 301 -3.25 8.98 28.14
N GLY A 302 -2.87 8.61 26.92
CA GLY A 302 -1.59 8.96 26.29
C GLY A 302 -0.45 8.01 26.63
N GLU A 303 -0.70 6.97 27.43
CA GLU A 303 0.33 6.03 27.88
C GLU A 303 0.28 4.70 27.11
N ILE A 304 1.45 4.08 26.92
CA ILE A 304 1.63 2.78 26.27
C ILE A 304 2.43 1.86 27.19
N GLU A 305 1.87 0.71 27.55
CA GLU A 305 2.51 -0.27 28.43
C GLU A 305 2.69 -1.63 27.75
N PRO A 306 3.78 -2.37 28.04
CA PRO A 306 4.05 -3.66 27.40
C PRO A 306 3.24 -4.83 27.98
N GLU A 307 2.73 -4.70 29.21
CA GLU A 307 2.00 -5.75 29.90
C GLU A 307 0.80 -5.14 30.65
N PRO A 308 -0.30 -5.88 30.82
CA PRO A 308 -1.44 -5.43 31.61
C PRO A 308 -1.02 -5.28 33.09
N GLY A 309 -0.72 -4.06 33.51
CA GLY A 309 -0.35 -3.69 34.88
C GLY A 309 -1.52 -3.19 35.71
N ALA A 310 -1.22 -2.36 36.71
CA ALA A 310 -2.22 -1.61 37.47
C ALA A 310 -2.68 -0.33 36.74
N ALA A 311 -2.41 -0.25 35.43
CA ALA A 311 -2.70 0.89 34.60
C ALA A 311 -4.21 1.07 34.36
N PRO A 312 -4.65 2.31 34.06
CA PRO A 312 -6.02 2.58 33.63
C PRO A 312 -6.49 1.66 32.48
N ALA A 313 -7.80 1.40 32.43
CA ALA A 313 -8.41 0.63 31.34
C ALA A 313 -8.29 1.31 29.95
N THR A 314 -7.92 2.59 29.95
CA THR A 314 -7.70 3.41 28.76
C THR A 314 -6.23 3.47 28.34
N THR A 315 -5.31 2.79 29.04
CA THR A 315 -3.90 2.67 28.63
C THR A 315 -3.74 1.67 27.49
N LEU A 316 -2.91 2.00 26.49
CA LEU A 316 -2.61 1.09 25.38
C LEU A 316 -1.66 -0.01 25.81
N ILE A 317 -2.18 -1.23 25.93
CA ILE A 317 -1.37 -2.42 26.15
C ILE A 317 -0.82 -2.90 24.80
N LEU A 318 0.47 -2.67 24.57
CA LEU A 318 1.19 -3.05 23.36
C LEU A 318 2.34 -4.01 23.72
N PRO A 319 2.10 -5.33 23.70
CA PRO A 319 3.12 -6.35 23.96
C PRO A 319 4.39 -6.14 23.13
N MET A 320 5.54 -6.50 23.70
CA MET A 320 6.85 -6.28 23.06
C MET A 320 6.93 -6.83 21.63
N GLU A 321 6.29 -7.97 21.35
CA GLU A 321 6.22 -8.55 20.01
C GLU A 321 5.49 -7.65 19.00
N GLN A 322 4.36 -7.05 19.42
CA GLN A 322 3.58 -6.12 18.60
C GLN A 322 4.29 -4.77 18.44
N ALA A 323 4.90 -4.26 19.51
CA ALA A 323 5.74 -3.06 19.45
C ALA A 323 6.93 -3.25 18.50
N THR A 324 7.53 -4.45 18.50
CA THR A 324 8.62 -4.80 17.58
C THR A 324 8.11 -4.91 16.14
N ALA A 325 6.93 -5.50 15.91
CA ALA A 325 6.34 -5.58 14.58
C ALA A 325 6.02 -4.21 13.99
N LEU A 326 5.45 -3.29 14.78
CA LEU A 326 5.23 -1.90 14.37
C LEU A 326 6.54 -1.16 14.14
N ARG A 327 7.56 -1.36 14.99
CA ARG A 327 8.88 -0.77 14.77
C ARG A 327 9.50 -1.23 13.46
N ASN A 328 9.46 -2.54 13.18
CA ASN A 328 9.96 -3.09 11.92
C ASN A 328 9.22 -2.49 10.72
N LEU A 329 7.91 -2.25 10.82
CA LEU A 329 7.14 -1.56 9.78
C LEU A 329 7.65 -0.14 9.54
N ILE A 330 7.87 0.64 10.59
CA ILE A 330 8.36 2.02 10.49
C ILE A 330 9.78 2.07 9.91
N GLU A 331 10.63 1.13 10.30
CA GLU A 331 12.01 1.00 9.80
C GLU A 331 12.09 0.39 8.39
N SER A 332 11.00 -0.21 7.90
CA SER A 332 10.94 -0.79 6.56
C SER A 332 10.92 0.30 5.49
N SER A 333 11.34 -0.06 4.29
CA SER A 333 11.31 0.84 3.13
C SER A 333 11.07 0.03 1.87
N ARG A 334 10.77 0.71 0.76
CA ARG A 334 10.73 0.05 -0.55
C ARG A 334 12.00 -0.75 -0.89
N THR A 335 13.17 -0.33 -0.41
CA THR A 335 14.44 -1.03 -0.65
C THR A 335 14.68 -2.22 0.28
N HIS A 336 13.97 -2.26 1.41
CA HIS A 336 14.08 -3.29 2.44
C HIS A 336 12.68 -3.56 3.00
N PRO A 337 11.80 -4.23 2.22
CA PRO A 337 10.44 -4.52 2.65
C PRO A 337 10.45 -5.56 3.76
N LEU A 338 9.39 -5.57 4.57
CA LEU A 338 9.14 -6.61 5.56
C LEU A 338 9.05 -7.98 4.89
N SER A 339 9.53 -9.01 5.61
CA SER A 339 9.21 -10.39 5.22
C SER A 339 7.70 -10.63 5.32
N PRO A 340 7.11 -11.60 4.60
CA PRO A 340 5.68 -11.87 4.69
C PRO A 340 5.19 -12.14 6.12
N THR A 341 6.01 -12.80 6.94
CA THR A 341 5.71 -13.07 8.35
C THR A 341 5.71 -11.79 9.18
N ASP A 342 6.70 -10.92 8.98
CA ASP A 342 6.79 -9.65 9.70
C ASP A 342 5.69 -8.67 9.26
N ALA A 343 5.32 -8.68 7.98
CA ALA A 343 4.22 -7.88 7.45
C ALA A 343 2.87 -8.29 8.05
N THR A 344 2.62 -9.61 8.19
CA THR A 344 1.43 -10.12 8.90
C THR A 344 1.46 -9.77 10.39
N ALA A 345 2.61 -9.85 11.06
CA ALA A 345 2.72 -9.43 12.46
C ALA A 345 2.49 -7.92 12.62
N ALA A 346 2.99 -7.10 11.70
CA ALA A 346 2.79 -5.66 11.69
C ALA A 346 1.32 -5.30 11.45
N ARG A 347 0.65 -6.01 10.53
CA ARG A 347 -0.79 -5.85 10.31
C ARG A 347 -1.62 -6.23 11.54
N ASP A 348 -1.33 -7.35 12.20
CA ASP A 348 -2.02 -7.74 13.44
C ASP A 348 -1.82 -6.69 14.53
N ALA A 349 -0.59 -6.21 14.73
CA ALA A 349 -0.30 -5.15 15.69
C ALA A 349 -1.03 -3.84 15.35
N PHE A 350 -1.03 -3.42 14.08
CA PHE A 350 -1.73 -2.22 13.62
C PHE A 350 -3.24 -2.33 13.88
N GLN A 351 -3.85 -3.47 13.52
CA GLN A 351 -5.28 -3.72 13.73
C GLN A 351 -5.64 -3.73 15.22
N ARG A 352 -4.79 -4.26 16.09
CA ARG A 352 -5.03 -4.24 17.55
C ARG A 352 -4.99 -2.82 18.13
N VAL A 353 -4.04 -2.01 17.68
CA VAL A 353 -3.94 -0.60 18.08
C VAL A 353 -5.18 0.17 17.60
N ALA A 354 -5.58 -0.02 16.34
CA ALA A 354 -6.81 0.56 15.80
C ALA A 354 -8.05 0.13 16.59
N ALA A 355 -8.16 -1.16 16.96
CA ALA A 355 -9.28 -1.66 17.77
C ALA A 355 -9.31 -1.03 19.16
N ALA A 356 -8.15 -0.84 19.80
CA ALA A 356 -8.08 -0.16 21.08
C ALA A 356 -8.57 1.29 20.98
N TYR A 357 -8.12 2.04 19.97
CA TYR A 357 -8.57 3.41 19.77
C TYR A 357 -10.03 3.53 19.36
N ALA A 358 -10.57 2.60 18.57
CA ALA A 358 -11.99 2.58 18.22
C ALA A 358 -12.89 2.39 19.46
N ARG A 359 -12.43 1.64 20.47
CA ARG A 359 -13.14 1.52 21.76
C ARG A 359 -13.16 2.83 22.56
N TRP A 360 -12.10 3.62 22.43
CA TRP A 360 -11.90 4.84 23.19
C TRP A 360 -12.33 6.10 22.46
N ALA A 361 -12.72 6.00 21.19
CA ALA A 361 -13.27 7.09 20.42
C ALA A 361 -14.55 7.59 21.08
N VAL A 362 -14.70 8.91 21.17
CA VAL A 362 -15.85 9.57 21.77
C VAL A 362 -16.15 10.88 21.04
N PRO A 363 -17.42 11.34 21.03
CA PRO A 363 -17.80 12.54 20.31
C PRO A 363 -17.24 13.81 20.97
N GLU A 364 -17.36 14.96 20.29
CA GLU A 364 -16.85 16.24 20.78
C GLU A 364 -17.45 16.64 22.15
N GLU A 365 -18.73 16.30 22.36
CA GLU A 365 -19.49 16.61 23.56
C GLU A 365 -19.14 15.71 24.76
N TYR A 366 -18.40 14.63 24.55
CA TYR A 366 -18.05 13.67 25.59
C TYR A 366 -16.92 14.23 26.48
N ASP A 367 -17.25 14.50 27.74
CA ASP A 367 -16.33 15.04 28.73
C ASP A 367 -16.11 14.10 29.93
N GLY A 368 -15.23 14.49 30.85
CA GLY A 368 -14.93 13.69 32.05
C GLY A 368 -16.13 13.43 32.97
N ARG A 369 -17.26 14.15 32.83
CA ARG A 369 -18.48 13.86 33.59
C ARG A 369 -19.21 12.65 33.02
N HIS A 370 -19.25 12.53 31.70
CA HIS A 370 -19.81 11.37 31.02
C HIS A 370 -19.05 10.11 31.42
N GLU A 371 -17.71 10.19 31.42
CA GLU A 371 -16.85 9.08 31.82
C GLU A 371 -17.06 8.69 33.29
N ALA A 372 -17.05 9.67 34.20
CA ALA A 372 -17.28 9.40 35.63
C ALA A 372 -18.68 8.80 35.92
N ALA A 373 -19.69 9.14 35.11
CA ALA A 373 -21.03 8.57 35.22
C ALA A 373 -21.12 7.14 34.68
N ALA A 374 -20.29 6.80 33.68
CA ALA A 374 -20.20 5.50 33.04
C ALA A 374 -19.32 4.51 33.82
N ASP A 375 -18.31 4.97 34.56
CA ASP A 375 -17.31 4.12 35.21
C ASP A 375 -17.89 3.05 36.14
N ALA A 376 -18.93 3.39 36.91
CA ALA A 376 -19.54 2.44 37.85
C ALA A 376 -20.30 1.30 37.17
N VAL A 377 -20.69 1.46 35.90
CA VAL A 377 -21.42 0.46 35.10
C VAL A 377 -20.58 -0.11 33.95
N ALA A 378 -19.34 0.37 33.78
CA ALA A 378 -18.44 0.00 32.71
C ALA A 378 -18.30 -1.52 32.45
N PRO A 379 -18.20 -2.40 33.46
CA PRO A 379 -18.03 -3.84 33.21
C PRO A 379 -19.13 -4.47 32.35
N ARG A 380 -20.36 -3.94 32.42
CA ARG A 380 -21.50 -4.42 31.63
C ARG A 380 -21.36 -4.15 30.12
N TYR A 381 -20.64 -3.09 29.77
CA TYR A 381 -20.49 -2.61 28.39
C TYR A 381 -19.22 -3.11 27.72
N ALA A 382 -18.33 -3.81 28.45
CA ALA A 382 -17.04 -4.26 27.94
C ALA A 382 -17.17 -5.14 26.69
N ASN A 383 -18.19 -6.00 26.63
CA ASN A 383 -18.42 -6.91 25.51
C ASN A 383 -18.82 -6.17 24.23
N ILE A 384 -19.75 -5.21 24.31
CA ILE A 384 -20.15 -4.44 23.13
C ILE A 384 -19.03 -3.51 22.68
N GLU A 385 -18.33 -2.87 23.62
CA GLU A 385 -17.17 -2.01 23.34
C GLU A 385 -16.10 -2.80 22.58
N GLN A 386 -15.71 -3.99 23.09
CA GLN A 386 -14.75 -4.85 22.42
C GLN A 386 -15.25 -5.35 21.06
N ALA A 387 -16.52 -5.73 20.95
CA ALA A 387 -17.11 -6.23 19.71
C ALA A 387 -17.08 -5.17 18.60
N VAL A 388 -17.58 -3.96 18.89
CA VAL A 388 -17.66 -2.84 17.95
C VAL A 388 -16.26 -2.37 17.56
N GLY A 389 -15.37 -2.14 18.53
CA GLY A 389 -14.01 -1.68 18.25
C GLY A 389 -13.20 -2.66 17.41
N THR A 390 -13.35 -3.97 17.65
CA THR A 390 -12.68 -5.01 16.85
C THR A 390 -13.25 -5.08 15.43
N ALA A 391 -14.57 -5.00 15.28
CA ALA A 391 -15.22 -5.02 13.98
C ALA A 391 -14.79 -3.83 13.10
N ILE A 392 -14.77 -2.62 13.66
CA ILE A 392 -14.27 -1.42 12.95
C ILE A 392 -12.82 -1.58 12.51
N ALA A 393 -11.95 -2.04 13.40
CA ALA A 393 -10.54 -2.20 13.06
C ALA A 393 -10.32 -3.23 11.94
N GLU A 394 -11.10 -4.31 11.92
CA GLU A 394 -11.08 -5.32 10.86
C GLU A 394 -11.61 -4.75 9.53
N ASP A 395 -12.71 -4.00 9.55
CA ASP A 395 -13.41 -3.51 8.35
C ASP A 395 -12.66 -2.33 7.70
N HIS A 396 -12.04 -1.46 8.52
CA HIS A 396 -11.39 -0.22 8.08
C HIS A 396 -9.85 -0.30 8.08
N VAL A 397 -9.22 -1.46 8.29
CA VAL A 397 -7.75 -1.56 8.38
C VAL A 397 -7.02 -0.93 7.18
N ARG A 398 -7.59 -1.03 5.97
CA ARG A 398 -7.00 -0.47 4.75
C ARG A 398 -7.07 1.05 4.73
N GLU A 399 -8.24 1.61 5.02
CA GLU A 399 -8.45 3.05 5.08
C GLU A 399 -7.59 3.68 6.18
N LEU A 400 -7.54 3.05 7.36
CA LEU A 400 -6.71 3.48 8.47
C LEU A 400 -5.22 3.44 8.10
N ALA A 401 -4.74 2.40 7.42
CA ALA A 401 -3.36 2.34 6.94
C ALA A 401 -3.06 3.46 5.94
N ASP A 402 -3.93 3.73 4.98
CA ASP A 402 -3.73 4.76 3.95
C ASP A 402 -3.72 6.18 4.54
N ARG A 403 -4.43 6.43 5.65
CA ARG A 403 -4.44 7.73 6.36
C ARG A 403 -3.25 7.93 7.31
N THR A 404 -2.68 6.85 7.83
CA THR A 404 -1.68 6.91 8.93
C THR A 404 -0.25 6.70 8.45
N LEU A 405 -0.08 5.98 7.34
CA LEU A 405 1.21 5.54 6.84
C LEU A 405 1.50 6.12 5.45
N PRO A 406 2.76 6.42 5.12
CA PRO A 406 3.18 6.58 3.74
C PRO A 406 2.81 5.35 2.92
N TYR A 407 2.50 5.55 1.65
CA TYR A 407 2.03 4.49 0.76
C TYR A 407 2.91 3.22 0.75
N GLU A 408 4.23 3.37 0.78
CA GLU A 408 5.17 2.24 0.78
C GLU A 408 5.01 1.34 2.03
N LEU A 409 4.62 1.92 3.16
CA LEU A 409 4.33 1.20 4.39
C LEU A 409 2.89 0.70 4.41
N ALA A 410 1.93 1.52 3.92
CA ALA A 410 0.53 1.15 3.83
C ALA A 410 0.30 -0.09 2.95
N ILE A 411 1.01 -0.22 1.82
CA ILE A 411 1.02 -1.44 1.00
C ILE A 411 1.37 -2.67 1.83
N GLN A 412 2.43 -2.60 2.64
CA GLN A 412 2.92 -3.76 3.37
C GLN A 412 1.87 -4.26 4.37
N VAL A 413 1.11 -3.34 4.98
CA VAL A 413 -0.04 -3.68 5.85
C VAL A 413 -1.25 -4.19 5.03
N ARG A 414 -1.58 -3.55 3.90
CA ARG A 414 -2.73 -3.88 3.04
C ARG A 414 -2.61 -5.25 2.38
N HIS A 415 -1.42 -5.60 1.91
CA HIS A 415 -1.16 -6.84 1.18
C HIS A 415 -0.72 -8.00 2.08
N ALA A 416 -0.34 -7.73 3.33
CA ALA A 416 -0.10 -8.77 4.31
C ALA A 416 -1.36 -9.65 4.52
N HIS A 417 -1.12 -10.94 4.78
CA HIS A 417 -2.20 -11.86 5.13
C HIS A 417 -2.93 -11.33 6.38
N PRO A 418 -4.27 -11.18 6.34
CA PRO A 418 -5.03 -10.69 7.48
C PRO A 418 -4.94 -11.68 8.67
N PRO A 419 -4.96 -11.20 9.92
CA PRO A 419 -5.19 -12.07 11.05
C PRO A 419 -6.56 -12.76 10.92
N ALA A 420 -6.75 -13.90 11.58
CA ALA A 420 -8.04 -14.56 11.60
C ALA A 420 -9.08 -13.62 12.23
N PRO A 421 -10.18 -13.29 11.53
CA PRO A 421 -11.16 -12.36 12.04
C PRO A 421 -11.86 -12.93 13.27
N ASP A 422 -12.23 -12.05 14.20
CA ASP A 422 -12.94 -12.45 15.41
C ASP A 422 -14.31 -13.05 15.06
N GLN A 423 -14.43 -14.36 15.31
CA GLN A 423 -15.63 -15.15 14.98
C GLN A 423 -16.75 -15.03 16.02
N ARG A 424 -16.60 -14.19 17.05
CA ARG A 424 -17.53 -14.16 18.20
C ARG A 424 -18.07 -12.76 18.46
N LEU A 425 -17.25 -11.88 19.03
CA LEU A 425 -17.65 -10.54 19.41
C LEU A 425 -17.85 -9.67 18.17
N ALA A 426 -16.82 -9.53 17.32
CA ALA A 426 -16.90 -8.67 16.15
C ALA A 426 -17.99 -9.14 15.18
N LEU A 427 -18.09 -10.46 14.98
CA LEU A 427 -19.12 -11.06 14.14
C LEU A 427 -20.55 -10.78 14.66
N ALA A 428 -20.78 -10.84 15.98
CA ALA A 428 -22.07 -10.51 16.57
C ALA A 428 -22.43 -9.01 16.41
N ALA A 429 -21.46 -8.11 16.61
CA ALA A 429 -21.70 -6.66 16.42
C ALA A 429 -22.03 -6.32 14.97
N ARG A 430 -21.32 -6.90 14.00
CA ARG A 430 -21.63 -6.74 12.56
C ARG A 430 -23.04 -7.23 12.23
N ALA A 431 -23.38 -8.43 12.70
CA ALA A 431 -24.68 -9.02 12.42
C ALA A 431 -25.83 -8.22 13.06
N PHE A 432 -25.61 -7.63 14.25
CA PHE A 432 -26.55 -6.70 14.86
C PHE A 432 -26.69 -5.42 14.03
N ALA A 433 -25.58 -4.75 13.72
CA ALA A 433 -25.58 -3.50 12.96
C ALA A 433 -26.20 -3.66 11.56
N ALA A 434 -25.91 -4.76 10.86
CA ALA A 434 -26.47 -5.04 9.53
C ALA A 434 -28.01 -5.19 9.55
N VAL A 435 -28.58 -5.75 10.61
CA VAL A 435 -30.05 -5.83 10.76
C VAL A 435 -30.65 -4.45 10.99
N ILE A 436 -29.95 -3.59 11.75
CA ILE A 436 -30.39 -2.20 11.97
C ILE A 436 -30.27 -1.38 10.69
N ASP A 437 -29.17 -1.51 9.94
CA ASP A 437 -28.96 -0.84 8.65
C ASP A 437 -30.09 -1.18 7.66
N ASP A 438 -30.41 -2.47 7.51
CA ASP A 438 -31.49 -2.94 6.62
C ASP A 438 -32.86 -2.39 7.05
N ALA A 439 -33.16 -2.42 8.35
CA ALA A 439 -34.45 -1.94 8.87
C ALA A 439 -34.59 -0.41 8.81
N ALA A 440 -33.51 0.34 9.00
CA ALA A 440 -33.48 1.79 8.96
C ALA A 440 -33.29 2.36 7.54
N GLY A 441 -32.93 1.51 6.56
CA GLY A 441 -32.63 1.92 5.19
C GLY A 441 -31.31 2.70 5.07
N LEU A 442 -30.32 2.34 5.88
CA LEU A 442 -28.97 2.92 5.86
C LEU A 442 -28.04 2.11 4.94
N ASP A 443 -26.92 2.71 4.56
CA ASP A 443 -25.85 2.01 3.85
C ASP A 443 -25.19 0.96 4.76
N GLU A 444 -24.69 -0.14 4.17
CA GLU A 444 -24.06 -1.23 4.91
C GLU A 444 -22.87 -0.73 5.75
N GLY A 445 -22.90 -0.99 7.07
CA GLY A 445 -21.84 -0.65 8.02
C GLY A 445 -21.95 0.76 8.62
N GLU A 446 -22.94 1.55 8.22
CA GLU A 446 -23.17 2.89 8.77
C GLU A 446 -23.51 2.85 10.26
N THR A 447 -24.42 1.95 10.68
CA THR A 447 -24.77 1.78 12.09
C THR A 447 -23.54 1.41 12.91
N LEU A 448 -22.71 0.48 12.44
CA LEU A 448 -21.52 0.04 13.18
C LEU A 448 -20.52 1.19 13.39
N ARG A 449 -20.35 2.06 12.37
CA ARG A 449 -19.50 3.25 12.47
C ARG A 449 -20.02 4.23 13.52
N ARG A 450 -21.34 4.51 13.53
CA ARG A 450 -21.97 5.38 14.53
C ARG A 450 -21.84 4.81 15.94
N MET A 451 -22.09 3.51 16.11
CA MET A 451 -21.90 2.85 17.41
C MET A 451 -20.48 3.04 17.93
N ALA A 452 -19.46 2.97 17.07
CA ALA A 452 -18.06 3.10 17.46
C ALA A 452 -17.63 4.54 17.77
N GLY A 453 -18.29 5.55 17.19
CA GLY A 453 -18.03 6.96 17.48
C GLY A 453 -18.56 7.42 18.84
N GLU A 454 -19.34 6.57 19.53
CA GLU A 454 -20.00 6.89 20.78
C GLU A 454 -19.26 6.40 22.02
N GLY A 455 -19.57 7.02 23.17
CA GLY A 455 -19.11 6.52 24.46
C GLY A 455 -19.66 5.13 24.79
N ARG A 456 -18.94 4.36 25.61
CA ARG A 456 -19.22 2.95 25.95
C ARG A 456 -20.68 2.61 26.31
N VAL A 457 -21.41 3.54 26.93
CA VAL A 457 -22.81 3.37 27.38
C VAL A 457 -23.81 3.67 26.26
N LEU A 458 -23.43 4.47 25.26
CA LEU A 458 -24.31 5.01 24.23
C LEU A 458 -24.19 4.28 22.89
N MET A 459 -23.24 3.34 22.72
CA MET A 459 -23.00 2.63 21.47
C MET A 459 -24.29 2.00 20.91
N VAL A 460 -25.01 1.19 21.69
CA VAL A 460 -26.28 0.57 21.25
C VAL A 460 -27.38 1.63 21.09
N GLN A 461 -27.37 2.67 21.91
CA GLN A 461 -28.36 3.74 21.82
C GLN A 461 -28.33 4.44 20.46
N ALA A 462 -27.14 4.74 19.92
CA ALA A 462 -27.02 5.36 18.60
C ALA A 462 -27.67 4.50 17.49
N ALA A 463 -27.41 3.19 17.49
CA ALA A 463 -28.06 2.27 16.54
C ALA A 463 -29.60 2.28 16.68
N VAL A 464 -30.08 2.29 17.93
CA VAL A 464 -31.52 2.25 18.22
C VAL A 464 -32.22 3.57 17.91
N GLU A 465 -31.55 4.71 18.07
CA GLU A 465 -32.08 6.03 17.72
C GLU A 465 -32.40 6.10 16.22
N ASP A 466 -31.50 5.60 15.37
CA ASP A 466 -31.71 5.52 13.92
C ASP A 466 -32.88 4.59 13.56
N LEU A 467 -32.92 3.40 14.15
CA LEU A 467 -34.02 2.46 13.98
C LEU A 467 -35.38 3.10 14.35
N VAL A 468 -35.47 3.72 15.53
CA VAL A 468 -36.72 4.33 16.01
C VAL A 468 -37.07 5.56 15.19
N ALA A 469 -36.10 6.34 14.72
CA ALA A 469 -36.33 7.49 13.86
C ALA A 469 -36.89 7.08 12.49
N ALA A 470 -36.39 5.97 11.93
CA ALA A 470 -36.87 5.38 10.67
C ALA A 470 -38.23 4.68 10.83
N SER A 471 -38.54 4.20 12.03
CA SER A 471 -39.82 3.55 12.35
C SER A 471 -41.00 4.54 12.42
N ALA A 472 -42.23 4.01 12.35
CA ALA A 472 -43.45 4.80 12.52
C ALA A 472 -43.79 5.14 13.99
N VAL A 473 -42.84 4.99 14.93
CA VAL A 473 -43.05 5.32 16.35
C VAL A 473 -43.35 6.81 16.52
N PRO A 474 -44.46 7.18 17.22
CA PRO A 474 -44.83 8.57 17.43
C PRO A 474 -43.74 9.38 18.16
N ASN A 475 -43.53 10.63 17.75
CA ASN A 475 -42.48 11.50 18.32
C ASN A 475 -42.49 11.60 19.86
N VAL A 476 -43.67 11.60 20.48
CA VAL A 476 -43.84 11.68 21.94
C VAL A 476 -43.40 10.39 22.67
N GLU A 477 -43.23 9.30 21.95
CA GLU A 477 -42.84 7.98 22.46
C GLU A 477 -41.43 7.55 22.12
N ARG A 478 -40.79 8.22 21.16
CA ARG A 478 -39.46 7.83 20.65
C ARG A 478 -38.44 7.63 21.75
N GLN A 479 -38.31 8.57 22.70
CA GLN A 479 -37.33 8.42 23.77
C GLN A 479 -37.60 7.18 24.64
N PHE A 480 -38.88 6.92 24.98
CA PHE A 480 -39.24 5.73 25.76
C PHE A 480 -38.95 4.42 25.00
N ALA A 481 -39.19 4.43 23.68
CA ALA A 481 -38.85 3.29 22.80
C ALA A 481 -37.34 3.09 22.72
N VAL A 482 -36.58 4.15 22.46
CA VAL A 482 -35.10 4.14 22.44
C VAL A 482 -34.56 3.58 23.76
N ASP A 483 -35.05 4.09 24.88
CA ASP A 483 -34.61 3.65 26.21
C ASP A 483 -34.89 2.15 26.39
N ARG A 484 -36.10 1.70 26.07
CA ARG A 484 -36.50 0.32 26.33
C ARG A 484 -35.81 -0.70 25.43
N ILE A 485 -35.62 -0.37 24.14
CA ILE A 485 -34.95 -1.23 23.16
C ILE A 485 -33.46 -1.33 23.48
N THR A 486 -32.81 -0.19 23.75
CA THR A 486 -31.39 -0.15 24.10
C THR A 486 -31.12 -0.96 25.38
N ASP A 487 -31.96 -0.84 26.42
CA ASP A 487 -31.82 -1.63 27.64
C ASP A 487 -31.96 -3.15 27.40
N GLU A 488 -32.76 -3.55 26.41
CA GLU A 488 -32.90 -4.95 26.02
C GLU A 488 -31.67 -5.44 25.26
N ALA A 489 -31.21 -4.69 24.28
CA ALA A 489 -30.06 -5.04 23.47
C ALA A 489 -28.76 -5.05 24.30
N ASP A 490 -28.54 -4.05 25.16
CA ASP A 490 -27.41 -4.01 26.09
C ASP A 490 -27.38 -5.24 27.01
N ARG A 491 -28.55 -5.69 27.50
CA ARG A 491 -28.63 -6.88 28.37
C ARG A 491 -28.22 -8.15 27.62
N GLN A 492 -28.57 -8.25 26.34
CA GLN A 492 -28.18 -9.39 25.50
C GLN A 492 -26.68 -9.34 25.16
N PHE A 493 -26.14 -8.16 24.89
CA PHE A 493 -24.69 -7.98 24.68
C PHE A 493 -23.85 -8.24 25.95
N ASP A 494 -24.33 -7.86 27.12
CA ASP A 494 -23.69 -8.20 28.41
C ASP A 494 -23.58 -9.73 28.59
N ALA A 495 -24.62 -10.47 28.17
CA ALA A 495 -24.65 -11.92 28.23
C ALA A 495 -23.83 -12.63 27.13
N LEU A 496 -23.25 -11.91 26.16
CA LEU A 496 -22.61 -12.45 24.97
C LEU A 496 -21.49 -13.46 25.28
N ASP A 497 -20.73 -13.25 26.37
CA ASP A 497 -19.67 -14.16 26.80
C ASP A 497 -20.15 -15.56 27.20
N THR A 498 -21.42 -15.68 27.57
CA THR A 498 -22.02 -16.94 28.03
C THR A 498 -22.70 -17.72 26.90
N VAL A 499 -22.76 -17.15 25.70
CA VAL A 499 -23.44 -17.76 24.56
C VAL A 499 -22.54 -18.82 23.91
N THR A 500 -22.95 -20.08 23.99
CA THR A 500 -22.33 -21.18 23.25
C THR A 500 -23.14 -21.42 21.97
N GLY A 501 -22.70 -20.88 20.84
CA GLY A 501 -23.44 -21.00 19.59
C GLY A 501 -22.87 -20.14 18.47
N ASP A 502 -23.67 -20.03 17.40
CA ASP A 502 -23.39 -19.16 16.25
C ASP A 502 -23.55 -17.69 16.65
N ALA A 503 -22.43 -16.97 16.74
CA ALA A 503 -22.41 -15.59 17.20
C ALA A 503 -23.00 -14.61 16.18
N GLU A 504 -22.87 -14.90 14.88
CA GLU A 504 -23.52 -14.13 13.81
C GLU A 504 -25.03 -14.18 13.99
N ARG A 505 -25.57 -15.40 14.14
CA ARG A 505 -26.98 -15.61 14.39
C ARG A 505 -27.44 -14.90 15.66
N TYR A 506 -26.66 -14.98 16.74
CA TYR A 506 -27.00 -14.32 17.99
C TYR A 506 -27.07 -12.79 17.82
N GLY A 507 -26.08 -12.17 17.16
CA GLY A 507 -26.11 -10.74 16.85
C GLY A 507 -27.31 -10.34 15.99
N SER A 508 -27.61 -11.12 14.94
CA SER A 508 -28.83 -10.93 14.14
C SER A 508 -30.11 -11.06 14.96
N ASP A 509 -30.18 -11.99 15.90
CA ASP A 509 -31.36 -12.19 16.75
C ASP A 509 -31.57 -11.00 17.70
N ILE A 510 -30.50 -10.41 18.25
CA ILE A 510 -30.56 -9.15 19.02
C ILE A 510 -31.15 -8.04 18.14
N GLY A 511 -30.65 -7.88 16.91
CA GLY A 511 -31.12 -6.86 15.96
C GLY A 511 -32.60 -7.03 15.62
N LYS A 512 -33.02 -8.27 15.34
CA LYS A 512 -34.44 -8.58 15.03
C LYS A 512 -35.36 -8.33 16.21
N VAL A 513 -34.91 -8.58 17.44
CA VAL A 513 -35.67 -8.21 18.65
C VAL A 513 -35.84 -6.70 18.72
N ALA A 514 -34.78 -5.92 18.47
CA ALA A 514 -34.86 -4.46 18.44
C ALA A 514 -35.85 -3.95 17.39
N VAL A 515 -35.78 -4.47 16.16
CA VAL A 515 -36.72 -4.15 15.07
C VAL A 515 -38.15 -4.49 15.45
N SER A 516 -38.39 -5.70 15.96
CA SER A 516 -39.73 -6.14 16.37
C SER A 516 -40.31 -5.27 17.49
N MET A 517 -39.49 -4.81 18.43
CA MET A 517 -39.92 -3.87 19.47
C MET A 517 -40.28 -2.50 18.88
N ALA A 518 -39.50 -1.98 17.93
CA ALA A 518 -39.80 -0.71 17.27
C ALA A 518 -41.12 -0.79 16.47
N GLU A 519 -41.36 -1.89 15.75
CA GLU A 519 -42.62 -2.16 15.05
C GLU A 519 -43.80 -2.22 16.04
N MET A 520 -43.65 -2.96 17.13
CA MET A 520 -44.68 -3.08 18.17
C MET A 520 -45.05 -1.73 18.78
N TYR A 521 -44.07 -0.87 19.06
CA TYR A 521 -44.31 0.48 19.58
C TYR A 521 -44.89 1.44 18.55
N ALA A 522 -44.66 1.20 17.25
CA ALA A 522 -45.32 1.94 16.18
C ALA A 522 -46.80 1.52 16.05
N GLU A 523 -47.11 0.23 16.21
CA GLU A 523 -48.48 -0.29 16.14
C GLU A 523 -49.33 0.05 17.38
N GLU A 524 -48.73 0.06 18.58
CA GLU A 524 -49.41 0.32 19.85
C GLU A 524 -48.85 1.53 20.63
N PRO A 525 -49.22 2.76 20.24
CA PRO A 525 -48.87 3.97 20.99
C PRO A 525 -49.28 3.88 22.47
N GLY A 526 -48.32 4.14 23.34
CA GLY A 526 -48.40 4.18 24.79
C GLY A 526 -47.82 2.93 25.42
N MET A 527 -47.44 1.91 24.63
CA MET A 527 -46.85 0.68 25.13
C MET A 527 -45.44 0.91 25.69
N ALA A 528 -44.53 1.53 24.93
CA ALA A 528 -43.15 1.75 25.38
C ALA A 528 -43.09 2.46 26.75
N ARG A 529 -43.92 3.49 26.92
CA ARG A 529 -44.05 4.22 28.19
C ARG A 529 -44.62 3.35 29.32
N ARG A 530 -45.64 2.53 29.05
CA ARG A 530 -46.22 1.62 30.05
C ARG A 530 -45.21 0.57 30.48
N GLU A 531 -44.46 0.00 29.55
CA GLU A 531 -43.43 -1.00 29.84
C GLU A 531 -42.26 -0.42 30.63
N LEU A 532 -41.78 0.76 30.25
CA LEU A 532 -40.71 1.44 30.98
C LEU A 532 -41.13 1.75 32.43
N LEU A 533 -42.38 2.20 32.63
CA LEU A 533 -42.92 2.48 33.97
C LEU A 533 -43.26 1.23 34.79
N ALA A 534 -43.51 0.08 34.14
CA ALA A 534 -43.85 -1.18 34.79
C ALA A 534 -42.62 -1.99 35.23
N GLN A 535 -41.41 -1.62 34.77
CA GLN A 535 -40.18 -2.29 35.19
C GLN A 535 -39.87 -2.05 36.67
N GLN A 536 -39.67 -3.14 37.41
CA GLN A 536 -39.29 -3.10 38.82
C GLN A 536 -37.81 -2.72 39.03
N GLN A 537 -36.97 -2.89 38.01
CA GLN A 537 -35.56 -2.50 37.99
C GLN A 537 -35.18 -2.02 36.57
N PRO A 538 -35.36 -0.73 36.23
CA PRO A 538 -34.78 -0.17 35.02
C PRO A 538 -33.25 -0.36 35.07
N MET A 539 -32.62 -0.73 33.95
CA MET A 539 -31.18 -0.89 33.92
C MET A 539 -30.55 0.51 33.88
N ALA A 540 -30.01 0.96 35.01
CA ALA A 540 -29.40 2.28 35.08
C ALA A 540 -28.17 2.36 34.17
N ARG A 541 -28.26 3.14 33.10
CA ARG A 541 -27.15 3.47 32.18
C ARG A 541 -26.09 4.35 32.82
N PHE A 542 -26.49 5.14 33.79
CA PHE A 542 -25.64 6.04 34.54
C PHE A 542 -25.89 5.86 36.03
N VAL A 543 -24.91 6.23 36.86
CA VAL A 543 -25.09 6.32 38.31
C VAL A 543 -26.26 7.25 38.64
N SER A 544 -27.06 6.90 39.66
CA SER A 544 -28.19 7.72 40.11
C SER A 544 -27.77 9.18 40.35
N GLY A 545 -28.47 10.12 39.72
CA GLY A 545 -28.21 11.56 39.82
C GLY A 545 -27.04 12.08 38.96
N HIS A 546 -26.44 11.24 38.12
CA HIS A 546 -25.27 11.58 37.28
C HIS A 546 -25.53 11.34 35.78
N ASP A 547 -26.80 11.25 35.36
CA ASP A 547 -27.14 11.27 33.95
C ASP A 547 -26.69 12.61 33.33
N PRO A 548 -25.74 12.60 32.38
CA PRO A 548 -25.21 13.83 31.79
C PRO A 548 -26.29 14.65 31.05
N ALA A 549 -27.36 14.01 30.55
CA ALA A 549 -28.49 14.71 29.95
C ALA A 549 -29.32 15.50 30.98
N LEU A 550 -29.30 15.07 32.25
CA LEU A 550 -29.99 15.74 33.37
C LEU A 550 -29.14 16.82 34.05
N ALA A 551 -27.84 16.84 33.82
CA ALA A 551 -26.88 17.78 34.40
C ALA A 551 -26.62 19.01 33.52
N ARG A 552 -27.68 19.67 33.01
CA ARG A 552 -27.50 20.95 32.30
C ARG A 552 -26.87 22.01 33.23
N PRO A 553 -25.95 22.87 32.73
CA PRO A 553 -25.40 23.95 33.52
C PRO A 553 -26.52 24.89 33.95
N GLN A 554 -26.62 25.17 35.24
CA GLN A 554 -27.27 26.41 35.69
C GLN A 554 -26.56 27.55 34.96
N ALA A 555 -27.29 28.25 34.10
CA ALA A 555 -26.83 29.47 33.48
C ALA A 555 -26.24 30.35 34.59
N GLN A 556 -24.92 30.58 34.55
CA GLN A 556 -24.29 31.60 35.36
C GLN A 556 -25.02 32.90 35.04
N GLN A 557 -25.80 33.39 36.01
CA GLN A 557 -26.25 34.77 36.03
C GLN A 557 -25.03 35.67 36.20
N GLY A 558 -24.30 35.88 35.11
CA GLY A 558 -23.20 36.82 34.98
C GLY A 558 -23.70 38.17 34.51
N GLN A 559 -24.25 38.94 35.45
CA GLN A 559 -24.31 40.41 35.52
C GLN A 559 -24.23 41.20 34.19
N ALA A 560 -25.39 41.69 33.76
CA ALA A 560 -25.47 42.97 33.08
C ALA A 560 -24.86 44.06 33.99
N GLY A 561 -23.78 44.71 33.54
CA GLY A 561 -23.15 45.77 34.31
C GLY A 561 -22.03 46.51 33.57
N SER A 562 -22.41 47.59 32.89
CA SER A 562 -21.56 48.78 32.61
C SER A 562 -20.53 48.71 31.46
N VAL A 563 -21.04 49.07 30.29
CA VAL A 563 -20.35 49.93 29.32
C VAL A 563 -19.71 51.14 30.03
N ARG A 564 -18.39 51.31 29.92
CA ARG A 564 -17.75 52.63 29.96
C ARG A 564 -16.58 52.71 28.98
N ARG A 565 -16.86 53.38 27.86
CA ARG A 565 -15.90 54.09 27.01
C ARG A 565 -15.12 55.12 27.84
N GLY A 566 -13.82 55.26 27.62
CA GLY A 566 -13.11 56.50 27.94
C GLY A 566 -11.59 56.41 27.99
N GLY A 567 -10.94 56.98 26.98
CA GLY A 567 -9.78 57.88 27.21
C GLY A 567 -8.38 57.30 26.97
N ALA A 568 -7.77 57.75 25.88
CA ALA A 568 -6.33 57.83 25.73
C ALA A 568 -5.72 58.83 26.74
N HIS A 569 -4.51 58.56 27.25
CA HIS A 569 -3.45 59.56 27.39
C HIS A 569 -2.08 58.94 27.72
N GLN A 570 -1.08 59.41 26.96
CA GLN A 570 0.35 59.36 27.23
C GLN A 570 0.73 60.18 28.48
N THR A 571 1.76 59.74 29.23
CA THR A 571 2.95 60.49 29.72
C THR A 571 3.69 59.58 30.73
N GLU A 572 4.87 59.05 30.43
CA GLU A 572 6.22 59.63 30.53
C GLU A 572 6.74 59.94 31.97
N GLN A 573 8.04 59.58 32.14
CA GLN A 573 9.02 59.92 33.18
C GLN A 573 9.07 59.04 34.45
N SER A 574 10.23 58.66 35.02
CA SER A 574 11.65 58.87 34.71
C SER A 574 12.49 58.18 35.82
N THR A 575 13.78 57.99 35.54
CA THR A 575 14.95 57.66 36.41
C THR A 575 15.32 56.17 36.46
N GLY A 576 16.52 55.71 36.08
CA GLY A 576 17.75 56.37 35.61
C GLY A 576 18.98 55.79 36.32
N ARG A 577 19.91 55.16 35.59
CA ARG A 577 21.37 55.34 35.81
C ARG A 577 22.23 54.76 34.67
N ARG A 578 23.06 55.66 34.12
CA ARG A 578 24.17 55.47 33.17
C ARG A 578 25.43 54.96 33.87
N THR A 579 26.32 54.34 33.09
CA THR A 579 27.71 54.79 32.78
C THR A 579 28.21 53.92 31.61
N ASP A 580 28.32 54.42 30.37
CA ASP A 580 29.47 55.12 29.76
C ASP A 580 30.82 54.43 29.96
N SER A 581 31.38 53.82 28.90
CA SER A 581 32.56 54.33 28.17
C SER A 581 33.16 53.33 27.16
N PRO A 582 33.94 53.81 26.16
CA PRO A 582 34.03 53.20 24.82
C PRO A 582 35.46 52.75 24.41
N SER A 583 35.55 52.29 23.15
CA SER A 583 36.72 52.32 22.26
C SER A 583 37.71 51.14 22.30
N ARG A 584 37.58 50.20 21.37
CA ARG A 584 38.34 50.18 20.10
C ARG A 584 37.77 49.14 19.13
#